data_AF-A0A645I6Z3-F1
#
_entry.id   AF-A0A645I6Z3-F1
#
_cell.length_a   1.000
_cell.length_b   1.000
_cell.length_c   1.000
_cell.angle_alpha   90.00
_cell.angle_beta   90.00
_cell.angle_gamma   90.00
#
_symmetry.space_group_name_H-M   'P 1'
#
loop_
_entity.id
_entity.type
_entity.pdbx_description
1 polymer ?
#
loop_
_entity_poly.entity_id
_entity_poly.type
_entity_poly.pdbx_seq_one_letter_code
_entity_poly.pdbx_strand_id
1 'polypeptide(L)'
;MTGNECLATALALMYCEAGDSGDYAQTALPVLNLLLAETFPGNNSLREADGLEPLGAIPYLASLDDELPCQERIARGVLPYGLAGLLLGEDDAALSTQYKNKYEFERSAAFSCGYADMTDSYAEEGT
;
A
#
# COMPACT_ATOMS: atom_id res chain seq x y z
N MET A 1 -1.96 -6.33 10.68
CA MET A 1 -0.63 -5.70 10.88
C MET A 1 -0.83 -4.30 11.48
N THR A 2 -0.02 -3.85 12.44
CA THR A 2 -0.09 -2.49 13.02
C THR A 2 0.69 -1.46 12.22
N GLY A 3 0.47 -0.17 12.50
CA GLY A 3 1.28 0.91 11.92
C GLY A 3 2.77 0.80 12.27
N ASN A 4 3.09 0.38 13.49
CA ASN A 4 4.46 0.15 13.97
C ASN A 4 5.11 -1.03 13.23
N GLU A 5 4.38 -2.11 12.97
CA GLU A 5 4.86 -3.21 12.15
C GLU A 5 5.11 -2.78 10.69
N CYS A 6 4.26 -1.89 10.16
CA CYS A 6 4.46 -1.29 8.83
C CYS A 6 5.74 -0.44 8.80
N LEU A 7 5.92 0.42 9.80
CA LEU A 7 7.11 1.26 9.94
C LEU A 7 8.37 0.41 10.09
N ALA A 8 8.35 -0.61 10.94
CA ALA A 8 9.48 -1.51 11.11
C ALA A 8 9.85 -2.21 9.79
N THR A 9 8.86 -2.61 8.99
CA THR A 9 9.08 -3.19 7.66
C THR A 9 9.70 -2.15 6.70
N ALA A 10 9.21 -0.91 6.71
CA ALA A 10 9.77 0.17 5.91
C ALA A 10 11.23 0.48 6.30
N LEU A 11 11.54 0.55 7.59
CA LEU A 11 12.91 0.78 8.08
C LEU A 11 13.85 -0.36 7.68
N ALA A 12 13.38 -1.61 7.72
CA ALA A 12 14.14 -2.74 7.23
C ALA A 12 14.45 -2.65 5.72
N LEU A 13 13.53 -2.10 4.91
CA LEU A 13 13.78 -1.82 3.49
C LEU A 13 14.79 -0.69 3.30
N MET A 14 14.81 0.29 4.21
CA MET A 14 15.74 1.42 4.19
C MET A 14 17.14 1.07 4.74
N TYR A 15 17.35 -0.17 5.20
CA TYR A 15 18.55 -0.60 5.91
C TYR A 15 18.83 0.22 7.20
N CYS A 16 17.79 0.79 7.81
CA CYS A 16 17.88 1.47 9.10
C CYS A 16 17.93 0.45 10.25
N GLU A 17 18.54 0.85 11.37
CA GLU A 17 18.52 0.03 12.57
C GLU A 17 17.16 0.15 13.26
N ALA A 18 16.75 -0.91 13.98
CA ALA A 18 15.47 -0.90 14.69
C ALA A 18 15.35 0.22 15.75
N GLY A 19 16.50 0.73 16.22
CA GLY A 19 16.59 1.85 17.15
C GLY A 19 16.15 3.20 16.56
N ASP A 20 16.15 3.33 15.22
CA ASP A 20 15.86 4.61 14.54
C ASP A 20 14.36 4.88 14.42
N SER A 21 13.51 3.92 14.80
CA SER A 21 12.05 4.02 14.67
C SER A 21 11.42 5.24 15.33
N GLY A 22 12.02 5.73 16.43
CA GLY A 22 11.56 6.94 17.12
C GLY A 22 11.66 8.20 16.26
N ASP A 23 12.69 8.31 15.43
CA ASP A 23 12.95 9.49 14.60
C ASP A 23 11.99 9.56 13.41
N TYR A 24 11.54 8.39 12.93
CA TYR A 24 10.61 8.30 11.80
C TYR A 24 9.13 8.26 12.22
N ALA A 25 8.81 7.96 13.48
CA ALA A 25 7.44 7.79 13.94
C ALA A 25 6.55 9.01 13.71
N GLN A 26 7.10 10.22 13.90
CA GLN A 26 6.35 11.48 13.70
C GLN A 26 5.95 11.70 12.24
N THR A 27 6.78 11.25 11.29
CA THR A 27 6.52 11.35 9.85
C THR A 27 5.71 10.16 9.34
N ALA A 28 5.89 8.97 9.93
CA ALA A 28 5.28 7.74 9.46
C ALA A 28 3.74 7.76 9.58
N LEU A 29 3.19 8.26 10.69
CA LEU A 29 1.74 8.29 10.91
C LEU A 29 0.98 9.13 9.84
N PRO A 30 1.33 10.40 9.58
CA PRO A 30 0.65 11.17 8.54
C PRO A 30 0.88 10.60 7.15
N VAL A 31 2.06 10.03 6.85
CA VAL A 31 2.33 9.37 5.57
C VAL A 31 1.46 8.12 5.39
N LEU A 32 1.32 7.28 6.41
CA LEU A 32 0.44 6.12 6.35
C LEU A 32 -1.02 6.53 6.09
N ASN A 33 -1.50 7.59 6.74
CA ASN A 33 -2.84 8.11 6.48
C ASN A 33 -3.02 8.62 5.04
N LEU A 34 -2.00 9.22 4.43
CA LEU A 34 -2.01 9.58 3.01
C LEU A 34 -2.08 8.32 2.13
N LEU A 35 -1.24 7.31 2.40
CA LEU A 35 -1.21 6.07 1.62
C LEU A 35 -2.52 5.26 1.76
N LEU A 36 -3.16 5.29 2.93
CA LEU A 36 -4.48 4.69 3.16
C LEU A 36 -5.56 5.39 2.30
N ALA A 37 -5.51 6.71 2.17
CA ALA A 37 -6.40 7.45 1.28
C ALA A 37 -6.17 7.09 -0.19
N GLU A 38 -4.91 6.99 -0.63
CA GLU A 38 -4.57 6.64 -2.01
C GLU A 38 -4.97 5.21 -2.38
N THR A 39 -4.80 4.27 -1.46
CA THR A 39 -5.10 2.84 -1.68
C THR A 39 -6.56 2.48 -1.43
N PHE A 40 -7.38 3.42 -0.93
CA PHE A 40 -8.78 3.21 -0.57
C PHE A 40 -9.64 2.58 -1.70
N PRO A 41 -9.58 3.03 -2.96
CA PRO A 41 -10.36 2.43 -4.04
C PRO A 41 -10.01 0.96 -4.26
N GLY A 42 -8.72 0.62 -4.36
CA GLY A 42 -8.28 -0.77 -4.51
C GLY A 42 -8.56 -1.63 -3.30
N ASN A 43 -8.49 -1.06 -2.09
CA ASN A 43 -8.88 -1.78 -0.89
C ASN A 43 -10.33 -2.22 -0.96
N ASN A 44 -11.24 -1.33 -1.37
CA ASN A 44 -12.64 -1.69 -1.55
C ASN A 44 -12.84 -2.71 -2.67
N SER A 45 -12.15 -2.58 -3.81
CA SER A 45 -12.21 -3.60 -4.87
C SER A 45 -11.74 -4.98 -4.39
N LEU A 46 -10.68 -5.05 -3.58
CA LEU A 46 -10.23 -6.31 -2.97
C LEU A 46 -11.25 -6.85 -1.97
N ARG A 47 -11.85 -6.00 -1.13
CA ARG A 47 -12.92 -6.40 -0.21
C ARG A 47 -14.11 -6.99 -0.96
N GLU A 48 -14.57 -6.34 -2.02
CA GLU A 48 -15.66 -6.83 -2.86
C GLU A 48 -15.33 -8.18 -3.51
N ALA A 49 -14.12 -8.33 -4.05
CA ALA A 49 -13.65 -9.59 -4.64
C ALA A 49 -13.61 -10.74 -3.62
N ASP A 50 -13.27 -10.43 -2.37
CA ASP A 50 -13.26 -11.40 -1.25
C ASP A 50 -14.66 -11.59 -0.61
N GLY A 51 -15.72 -10.96 -1.15
CA GLY A 51 -17.09 -11.04 -0.63
C GLY A 51 -17.33 -10.28 0.68
N LEU A 52 -16.46 -9.32 1.00
CA LEU A 52 -16.52 -8.47 2.18
C LEU A 52 -17.18 -7.13 1.86
N GLU A 53 -17.86 -6.55 2.86
CA GLU A 53 -18.51 -5.24 2.70
C GLU A 53 -17.46 -4.13 2.46
N PRO A 54 -17.64 -3.27 1.45
CA PRO A 54 -16.77 -2.12 1.22
C PRO A 54 -16.70 -1.19 2.43
N LEU A 55 -15.57 -0.52 2.62
CA LEU A 55 -15.48 0.55 3.62
C LEU A 55 -16.27 1.77 3.14
N GLY A 56 -17.12 2.32 4.00
CA GLY A 56 -17.95 3.49 3.68
C GLY A 56 -17.23 4.84 3.75
N ALA A 57 -16.01 4.88 4.30
CA ALA A 57 -15.20 6.08 4.39
C ALA A 57 -13.71 5.72 4.34
N ILE A 58 -12.89 6.67 3.90
CA ILE A 58 -11.43 6.53 3.94
C ILE A 58 -11.02 6.29 5.39
N PRO A 59 -10.32 5.19 5.67
CA PRO A 59 -9.97 4.86 7.02
C PRO A 59 -8.81 5.74 7.52
N TYR A 60 -8.77 5.95 8.83
CA TYR A 60 -7.80 6.84 9.49
C TYR A 60 -7.15 6.11 10.65
N LEU A 61 -5.81 6.17 10.69
CA LEU A 61 -4.98 5.61 11.74
C LEU A 61 -4.69 6.70 12.78
N ALA A 62 -5.06 6.47 14.04
CA ALA A 62 -4.91 7.45 15.12
C ALA A 62 -3.56 7.32 15.84
N SER A 63 -3.05 6.10 15.95
CA SER A 63 -1.73 5.76 16.50
C SER A 63 -1.03 4.72 15.62
N LEU A 64 0.30 4.70 15.63
CA LEU A 64 1.06 3.61 15.01
C LEU A 64 0.85 2.26 15.74
N ASP A 65 0.37 2.27 16.98
CA ASP A 65 0.00 1.04 17.69
C ASP A 65 -1.29 0.40 17.17
N ASP A 66 -2.11 1.16 16.43
CA ASP A 66 -3.38 0.67 15.90
C ASP A 66 -3.15 -0.31 14.74
N GLU A 67 -4.09 -1.25 14.58
CA GLU A 67 -4.13 -2.10 13.40
C GLU A 67 -4.44 -1.29 12.14
N LEU A 68 -3.77 -1.62 11.04
CA LEU A 68 -4.03 -1.00 9.76
C LEU A 68 -5.44 -1.40 9.25
N PRO A 69 -6.33 -0.43 9.03
CA PRO A 69 -7.73 -0.65 8.66
C PRO A 69 -7.90 -0.95 7.15
N CYS A 70 -7.10 -1.86 6.61
CA CYS A 70 -7.13 -2.26 5.21
C CYS A 70 -6.84 -3.76 5.04
N GLN A 71 -7.07 -4.28 3.84
CA GLN A 71 -6.79 -5.67 3.48
C GLN A 71 -5.31 -6.00 3.63
N GLU A 72 -5.01 -7.24 4.05
CA GLU A 72 -3.63 -7.71 4.27
C GLU A 72 -2.75 -7.57 3.02
N ARG A 73 -3.32 -7.74 1.82
CA ARG A 73 -2.61 -7.53 0.55
C ARG A 73 -2.09 -6.09 0.40
N ILE A 74 -2.86 -5.10 0.83
CA ILE A 74 -2.45 -3.69 0.82
C ILE A 74 -1.51 -3.42 1.99
N ALA A 75 -1.91 -3.85 3.20
CA ALA A 75 -1.17 -3.61 4.43
C ALA A 75 0.28 -4.08 4.31
N ARG A 76 0.52 -5.31 3.82
CA ARG A 76 1.86 -5.90 3.72
C ARG A 76 2.51 -5.75 2.34
N GLY A 77 1.70 -5.78 1.28
CA GLY A 77 2.19 -5.82 -0.10
C GLY A 77 2.41 -4.45 -0.74
N VAL A 78 1.79 -3.39 -0.19
CA VAL A 78 1.79 -2.06 -0.83
C VAL A 78 2.34 -0.99 0.11
N LEU A 79 1.74 -0.83 1.30
CA LEU A 79 2.04 0.30 2.19
C LEU A 79 3.52 0.43 2.62
N PRO A 80 4.25 -0.66 2.94
CA PRO A 80 5.64 -0.54 3.39
C PRO A 80 6.57 0.06 2.31
N TYR A 81 6.33 -0.23 1.03
CA TYR A 81 7.12 0.32 -0.07
C TYR A 81 6.85 1.82 -0.27
N GLY A 82 5.58 2.22 -0.20
CA GLY A 82 5.21 3.64 -0.28
C GLY A 82 5.80 4.43 0.88
N LEU A 83 5.71 3.89 2.09
CA LEU A 83 6.29 4.49 3.28
C LEU A 83 7.81 4.61 3.18
N ALA A 84 8.52 3.52 2.85
CA ALA A 84 9.97 3.53 2.70
C ALA A 84 10.43 4.52 1.63
N GLY A 85 9.77 4.54 0.46
CA GLY A 85 10.11 5.47 -0.62
C GLY A 85 9.92 6.93 -0.22
N LEU A 86 8.88 7.25 0.56
CA LEU A 86 8.64 8.61 1.04
C LEU A 86 9.59 9.02 2.17
N LEU A 87 9.93 8.10 3.09
CA LEU A 87 10.85 8.36 4.19
C LEU A 87 12.30 8.53 3.72
N LEU A 88 12.74 7.79 2.70
CA LEU A 88 14.08 7.95 2.12
C LEU A 88 14.28 9.32 1.46
N GLY A 89 13.21 9.95 0.97
CA GLY A 89 13.26 11.30 0.44
C GLY A 89 14.39 11.52 -0.56
N GLU A 90 15.27 12.47 -0.24
CA GLU A 90 16.50 12.80 -1.00
C GLU A 90 17.76 12.13 -0.43
N ASP A 91 17.70 11.53 0.76
CA ASP A 91 18.86 10.91 1.43
C ASP A 91 19.41 9.73 0.61
N ASP A 92 18.50 8.95 0.01
CA ASP A 92 18.83 7.99 -1.05
C ASP A 92 17.79 8.06 -2.17
N ALA A 93 17.98 9.01 -3.09
CA ALA A 93 17.07 9.26 -4.19
C ALA A 93 16.89 8.03 -5.12
N ALA A 94 17.92 7.18 -5.26
CA ALA A 94 17.85 6.00 -6.11
C ALA A 94 16.93 4.94 -5.50
N LEU A 95 17.16 4.62 -4.22
CA LEU A 95 16.34 3.66 -3.47
C LEU A 95 14.92 4.18 -3.23
N SER A 96 14.79 5.48 -2.92
CA SER A 96 13.51 6.21 -2.84
C SER A 96 12.68 6.04 -4.11
N THR A 97 13.29 6.28 -5.28
CA THR A 97 12.62 6.11 -6.58
C THR A 97 12.25 4.64 -6.84
N GLN A 98 13.15 3.71 -6.51
CA GLN A 98 12.89 2.28 -6.66
C GLN A 98 11.66 1.83 -5.85
N TYR A 99 11.56 2.23 -4.58
CA TYR A 99 10.42 1.84 -3.74
C TYR A 99 9.13 2.55 -4.11
N LYS A 100 9.17 3.81 -4.55
CA LYS A 100 8.01 4.49 -5.13
C LYS A 100 7.49 3.75 -6.38
N ASN A 101 8.39 3.34 -7.27
CA ASN A 101 8.02 2.54 -8.46
C ASN A 101 7.42 1.18 -8.07
N LYS A 102 7.97 0.52 -7.04
CA LYS A 102 7.44 -0.74 -6.52
C LYS A 102 6.04 -0.57 -5.91
N TYR A 103 5.85 0.50 -5.12
CA TYR A 103 4.54 0.88 -4.58
C TYR A 103 3.50 1.05 -5.69
N GLU A 104 3.83 1.82 -6.74
CA GLU A 104 2.92 2.06 -7.87
C GLU A 104 2.54 0.77 -8.61
N PHE A 105 3.51 -0.13 -8.81
CA PHE A 105 3.28 -1.42 -9.45
C PHE A 105 2.32 -2.29 -8.63
N GLU A 106 2.57 -2.46 -7.33
CA GLU A 106 1.73 -3.28 -6.46
C GLU A 106 0.35 -2.66 -6.23
N ARG A 107 0.27 -1.33 -6.13
CA ARG A 107 -1.00 -0.60 -6.05
C ARG A 107 -1.84 -0.82 -7.32
N SER A 108 -1.23 -0.70 -8.49
CA SER A 108 -1.92 -0.93 -9.77
C SER A 108 -2.41 -2.38 -9.88
N ALA A 109 -1.60 -3.36 -9.44
CA ALA A 109 -2.00 -4.76 -9.43
C ALA A 109 -3.15 -5.06 -8.45
N ALA A 110 -3.21 -4.37 -7.31
CA ALA A 110 -4.34 -4.45 -6.40
C ALA A 110 -5.63 -3.88 -7.03
N PHE A 111 -5.50 -2.84 -7.86
CA PHE A 111 -6.63 -2.17 -8.51
C PHE A 111 -7.12 -2.97 -9.73
N SER A 112 -6.23 -3.69 -10.43
CA SER A 112 -6.60 -4.53 -11.57
C SER A 112 -7.31 -5.83 -11.19
N CYS A 113 -7.33 -6.19 -9.89
CA CYS A 113 -8.05 -7.37 -9.38
C CYS A 113 -9.58 -7.29 -9.59
N GLY A 114 -10.14 -6.15 -10.04
CA GLY A 114 -11.52 -6.00 -10.47
C GLY A 114 -11.77 -6.13 -11.99
N TYR A 115 -10.76 -6.41 -12.81
CA TYR A 115 -10.85 -6.44 -14.28
C TYR A 115 -10.86 -7.86 -14.86
N ALA A 116 -11.55 -8.80 -14.22
CA ALA A 116 -11.80 -10.14 -14.76
C ALA A 116 -13.23 -10.23 -15.31
N ASP A 117 -13.45 -9.65 -16.48
CA ASP A 117 -14.18 -10.27 -17.61
C ASP A 117 -14.31 -9.21 -18.73
N MET A 118 -13.26 -9.06 -19.53
CA MET A 118 -13.44 -8.66 -20.91
C MET A 118 -13.31 -9.93 -21.73
N THR A 119 -14.43 -10.62 -21.93
CA THR A 119 -14.51 -11.77 -22.84
C THR A 119 -13.94 -11.36 -24.18
N ASP A 120 -12.85 -12.03 -24.57
CA ASP A 120 -12.21 -11.90 -25.87
C ASP A 120 -13.24 -12.28 -26.95
N SER A 121 -13.76 -11.28 -27.66
CA SER A 121 -14.80 -11.47 -28.67
C SER A 121 -14.24 -11.81 -30.06
N TYR A 122 -12.97 -12.23 -30.19
CA TYR A 122 -12.41 -12.68 -31.46
C TYR A 122 -12.63 -14.17 -31.73
N ALA A 123 -13.89 -14.62 -31.64
CA ALA A 123 -14.31 -15.88 -32.23
C ALA A 123 -14.97 -15.64 -33.60
N GLU A 124 -14.21 -15.95 -34.64
CA GLU A 124 -14.63 -16.48 -35.95
C GLU A 124 -15.69 -15.71 -36.77
N GLU A 125 -15.22 -14.92 -37.75
CA GLU A 125 -15.89 -14.86 -39.05
C GLU A 125 -15.06 -15.63 -40.08
N GLY A 126 -15.25 -16.94 -40.08
CA GLY A 126 -15.07 -17.74 -41.28
C GLY A 126 -16.35 -17.68 -42.12
N THR A 127 -16.27 -17.05 -43.29
CA THR A 127 -17.04 -17.44 -44.49
C THR A 127 -16.30 -16.99 -45.75
#